data_AF-A0A093YZW3-F1
#
_entry.id   AF-A0A093YZW3-F1
#
_cell.length_a   1.000
_cell.length_b   1.000
_cell.length_c   1.000
_cell.angle_alpha   90.00
_cell.angle_beta   90.00
_cell.angle_gamma   90.00
#
_symmetry.space_group_name_H-M   'P 1'
#
loop_
_entity.id
_entity.type
_entity.pdbx_description
1 polymer ?
#
loop_
_entity_poly.entity_id
_entity_poly.type
_entity_poly.pdbx_seq_one_letter_code
_entity_poly.pdbx_strand_id
1 'polypeptide(L)'
;MIQQILLTQVRSAAVRTAPKPFLAGSLIRSSQYVAQSPRLALSARCYATNGEANKAAEEGAAATEDTAAKDLEAKNKEIVDLKDKYLRSVADYRNLQERTKREIQSAKDFAIQKFAKDLVESVDNLDRALAMVPEEKLTPVEKNEHVQDLISLYDGLKMTEGIMMQTLLKHGLERINPAVEEKFDPNFMEAMFMSPMAGKEDNTVMLTQRKGWKLNGRTMRAAQVGVVRNN
;
A
#
# COMPACT_ATOMS: atom_id res chain seq x y z
N MET A 1 14.02 -64.77 33.42
CA MET A 1 14.54 -65.87 32.57
C MET A 1 13.62 -65.93 31.37
N ILE A 2 14.17 -66.02 30.14
CA ILE A 2 13.44 -66.24 28.86
C ILE A 2 12.83 -64.91 28.32
N GLN A 3 13.13 -64.38 27.13
CA GLN A 3 13.86 -64.89 25.96
C GLN A 3 14.44 -63.72 25.16
N GLN A 4 15.70 -63.87 24.71
CA GLN A 4 16.32 -63.06 23.67
C GLN A 4 15.75 -63.50 22.31
N ILE A 5 15.38 -62.54 21.47
CA ILE A 5 15.26 -62.75 20.02
C ILE A 5 16.07 -61.64 19.34
N LEU A 6 17.26 -62.04 18.90
CA LEU A 6 18.00 -61.42 17.79
C LEU A 6 17.15 -61.52 16.53
N LEU A 7 17.12 -60.49 15.67
CA LEU A 7 17.64 -60.59 14.31
C LEU A 7 17.44 -59.29 13.49
N THR A 8 18.52 -58.93 12.79
CA THR A 8 18.57 -58.30 11.45
C THR A 8 18.34 -56.79 11.28
N GLN A 9 19.47 -56.08 11.31
CA GLN A 9 19.97 -55.22 10.22
C GLN A 9 19.04 -55.00 9.01
N VAL A 10 18.60 -53.75 8.82
CA VAL A 10 18.51 -53.15 7.49
C VAL A 10 19.23 -51.82 7.52
N ARG A 11 20.47 -51.83 7.03
CA ARG A 11 21.20 -50.64 6.60
C ARG A 11 20.42 -50.00 5.45
N SER A 12 19.66 -48.95 5.75
CA SER A 12 19.17 -48.01 4.75
C SER A 12 20.19 -46.90 4.61
N ALA A 13 21.01 -46.97 3.55
CA ALA A 13 21.91 -45.92 3.12
C ALA A 13 21.09 -44.68 2.71
N ALA A 14 21.03 -43.67 3.58
CA ALA A 14 20.52 -42.37 3.20
C ALA A 14 21.59 -41.62 2.37
N VAL A 15 21.69 -41.96 1.09
CA VAL A 15 22.29 -41.08 0.08
C VAL A 15 21.29 -39.95 -0.15
N ARG A 16 21.34 -38.91 0.70
CA ARG A 16 20.71 -37.62 0.42
C ARG A 16 21.76 -36.70 -0.16
N THR A 17 21.69 -36.64 -1.49
CA THR A 17 22.34 -35.75 -2.42
C THR A 17 22.45 -34.32 -1.89
N ALA A 18 23.68 -33.80 -1.81
CA ALA A 18 23.96 -32.39 -1.58
C ALA A 18 23.35 -31.53 -2.71
N PRO A 19 22.78 -30.34 -2.42
CA PRO A 19 22.38 -29.42 -3.48
C PRO A 19 23.65 -28.81 -4.12
N LYS A 20 23.72 -28.90 -5.45
CA LYS A 20 24.78 -28.26 -6.25
C LYS A 20 24.64 -26.72 -6.16
N PRO A 21 25.74 -25.96 -6.03
CA PRO A 21 25.67 -24.50 -6.14
C PRO A 21 25.44 -24.14 -7.62
N PHE A 22 24.38 -23.38 -7.87
CA PHE A 22 24.05 -22.83 -9.18
C PHE A 22 24.96 -21.62 -9.44
N LEU A 23 26.12 -21.86 -10.03
CA LEU A 23 26.95 -20.82 -10.65
C LEU A 23 26.37 -20.53 -12.04
N ALA A 24 25.67 -19.41 -12.19
CA ALA A 24 25.67 -18.54 -13.37
C ALA A 24 24.51 -17.52 -13.27
N GLY A 25 24.85 -16.28 -12.96
CA GLY A 25 23.92 -15.15 -12.94
C GLY A 25 24.70 -13.86 -12.89
N SER A 26 25.15 -13.43 -14.06
CA SER A 26 25.84 -12.20 -14.43
C SER A 26 25.87 -11.07 -13.39
N LEU A 27 27.08 -10.61 -13.10
CA LEU A 27 27.39 -9.30 -12.55
C LEU A 27 26.52 -8.22 -13.21
N ILE A 28 25.65 -7.58 -12.42
CA ILE A 28 25.05 -6.30 -12.78
C ILE A 28 26.20 -5.31 -12.77
N ARG A 29 26.80 -5.11 -13.94
CA ARG A 29 27.77 -4.05 -14.21
C ARG A 29 27.00 -2.74 -14.03
N SER A 30 27.16 -2.10 -12.87
CA SER A 30 26.79 -0.70 -12.71
C SER A 30 27.55 0.08 -13.78
N SER A 31 26.84 0.48 -14.84
CA SER A 31 27.36 1.41 -15.82
C SER A 31 27.52 2.75 -15.11
N GLN A 32 28.67 2.92 -14.47
CA GLN A 32 29.17 4.24 -14.13
C GLN A 32 29.45 4.95 -15.44
N TYR A 33 28.45 5.66 -15.96
CA TYR A 33 28.69 6.74 -16.89
C TYR A 33 29.47 7.81 -16.13
N VAL A 34 30.80 7.70 -16.19
CA VAL A 34 31.70 8.82 -15.94
C VAL A 34 31.42 9.81 -17.06
N ALA A 35 30.75 10.91 -16.72
CA ALA A 35 30.64 12.05 -17.61
C ALA A 35 32.07 12.56 -17.90
N GLN A 36 32.62 12.21 -19.06
CA GLN A 36 33.80 12.86 -19.60
C GLN A 36 33.39 14.26 -20.05
N SER A 37 33.68 15.25 -19.22
CA SER A 37 33.65 16.66 -19.62
C SER A 37 34.65 16.86 -20.76
N PRO A 38 34.28 17.45 -21.91
CA PRO A 38 35.29 17.84 -22.88
C PRO A 38 36.09 18.98 -22.27
N ARG A 39 37.41 18.75 -22.07
CA ARG A 39 38.36 19.82 -21.77
C ARG A 39 38.33 20.82 -22.93
N LEU A 40 37.87 22.04 -22.65
CA LEU A 40 38.03 23.20 -23.51
C LEU A 40 39.51 23.33 -23.91
N ALA A 41 39.81 23.04 -25.18
CA ALA A 41 41.08 23.40 -25.79
C ALA A 41 41.08 24.92 -25.96
N LEU A 42 41.78 25.60 -25.06
CA LEU A 42 42.07 27.03 -25.14
C LEU A 42 43.03 27.24 -26.33
N SER A 43 42.49 27.48 -27.53
CA SER A 43 43.30 27.87 -28.68
C SER A 43 43.82 29.29 -28.46
N ALA A 44 45.12 29.40 -28.25
CA ALA A 44 45.84 30.66 -28.15
C ALA A 44 45.53 31.56 -29.36
N ARG A 45 45.01 32.76 -29.09
CA ARG A 45 44.79 33.79 -30.10
C ARG A 45 46.13 34.49 -30.36
N CYS A 46 46.83 34.10 -31.43
CA CYS A 46 47.96 34.87 -31.94
C CYS A 46 47.42 36.01 -32.82
N TYR A 47 47.65 37.26 -32.42
CA TYR A 47 47.48 38.41 -33.30
C TYR A 47 48.74 38.55 -34.15
N ALA A 48 48.63 38.30 -35.45
CA ALA A 48 49.59 38.74 -36.43
C ALA A 48 48.93 39.84 -37.27
N THR A 49 49.36 41.08 -37.03
CA THR A 49 49.19 42.18 -37.97
C THR A 49 50.04 41.90 -39.20
N ASN A 50 49.48 42.09 -40.41
CA ASN A 50 50.17 42.75 -41.52
C ASN A 50 49.26 42.88 -42.76
N GLY A 51 49.22 44.11 -43.29
CA GLY A 51 49.43 44.36 -44.72
C GLY A 51 48.24 44.17 -45.65
N GLU A 52 47.71 45.29 -46.11
CA GLU A 52 46.73 45.46 -47.19
C GLU A 52 47.19 44.84 -48.52
N ALA A 53 46.28 44.16 -49.23
CA ALA A 53 46.25 44.11 -50.70
C ALA A 53 44.89 43.57 -51.24
N ASN A 54 44.10 44.51 -51.76
CA ASN A 54 43.16 44.41 -52.90
C ASN A 54 42.04 43.35 -52.96
N LYS A 55 40.83 43.82 -52.66
CA LYS A 55 39.75 44.12 -53.63
C LYS A 55 39.67 43.22 -54.89
N ALA A 56 38.88 42.15 -54.80
CA ALA A 56 38.09 41.55 -55.89
C ALA A 56 37.24 40.37 -55.36
N ALA A 57 36.05 40.63 -54.80
CA ALA A 57 34.93 39.67 -54.67
C ALA A 57 33.65 40.32 -54.08
N GLU A 58 33.31 41.54 -54.48
CA GLU A 58 31.97 42.09 -54.23
C GLU A 58 31.07 41.74 -55.41
N GLU A 59 30.58 40.49 -55.46
CA GLU A 59 29.40 40.11 -56.28
C GLU A 59 28.83 38.71 -55.94
N GLY A 60 29.31 38.05 -54.88
CA GLY A 60 28.79 36.75 -54.40
C GLY A 60 28.17 36.76 -52.99
N ALA A 61 28.15 37.91 -52.31
CA ALA A 61 27.79 37.99 -50.88
C ALA A 61 26.28 37.83 -50.59
N ALA A 62 25.41 38.19 -51.54
CA ALA A 62 23.95 38.18 -51.32
C ALA A 62 23.35 36.75 -51.27
N ALA A 63 23.91 35.79 -52.01
CA ALA A 63 23.36 34.43 -52.07
C ALA A 63 23.78 33.53 -50.89
N THR A 64 24.93 33.82 -50.26
CA THR A 64 25.42 33.10 -49.07
C THR A 64 24.74 33.57 -47.78
N GLU A 65 24.31 34.84 -47.72
CA GLU A 65 23.56 35.39 -46.59
C GLU A 65 22.14 34.81 -46.48
N ASP A 66 21.47 34.57 -47.60
CA ASP A 66 20.14 33.93 -47.64
C ASP A 66 20.16 32.45 -47.20
N THR A 67 21.22 31.71 -47.51
CA THR A 67 21.39 30.32 -47.04
C THR A 67 21.72 30.29 -45.55
N ALA A 68 22.57 31.20 -45.06
CA ALA A 68 22.90 31.30 -43.65
C ALA A 68 21.69 31.72 -42.80
N ALA A 69 20.85 32.63 -43.32
CA ALA A 69 19.61 33.04 -42.65
C ALA A 69 18.61 31.88 -42.50
N LYS A 70 18.43 31.07 -43.55
CA LYS A 70 17.57 29.86 -43.50
C LYS A 70 18.08 28.80 -42.52
N ASP A 71 19.38 28.60 -42.45
CA ASP A 71 20.00 27.67 -41.49
C ASP A 71 19.83 28.15 -40.04
N LEU A 72 19.92 29.47 -39.80
CA LEU A 72 19.66 30.06 -38.49
C LEU A 72 18.20 29.91 -38.08
N GLU A 73 17.26 30.11 -39.00
CA GLU A 73 15.83 29.89 -38.74
C GLU A 73 15.50 28.41 -38.45
N ALA A 74 16.10 27.48 -39.19
CA ALA A 74 15.94 26.04 -38.94
C ALA A 74 16.43 25.65 -37.55
N LYS A 75 17.64 26.12 -37.16
CA LYS A 75 18.19 25.90 -35.81
C LYS A 75 17.33 26.55 -34.72
N ASN A 76 16.77 27.72 -34.96
CA ASN A 76 15.87 28.38 -34.01
C ASN A 76 14.58 27.57 -33.80
N LYS A 77 14.01 27.00 -34.87
CA LYS A 77 12.84 26.09 -34.78
C LYS A 77 13.19 24.83 -34.00
N GLU A 78 14.32 24.19 -34.29
CA GLU A 78 14.81 23.04 -33.53
C GLU A 78 15.00 23.35 -32.04
N ILE A 79 15.55 24.52 -31.71
CA ILE A 79 15.72 24.98 -30.33
C ILE A 79 14.37 25.13 -29.63
N VAL A 80 13.36 25.69 -30.31
CA VAL A 80 12.01 25.84 -29.75
C VAL A 80 11.38 24.47 -29.51
N ASP A 81 11.47 23.55 -30.47
CA ASP A 81 10.94 22.19 -30.35
C ASP A 81 11.63 21.39 -29.23
N LEU A 82 12.95 21.52 -29.08
CA LEU A 82 13.71 20.90 -28.02
C LEU A 82 13.37 21.48 -26.65
N LYS A 83 13.18 22.81 -26.55
CA LYS A 83 12.75 23.46 -25.31
C LYS A 83 11.35 23.00 -24.91
N ASP A 84 10.41 22.89 -25.85
CA ASP A 84 9.07 22.39 -25.56
C ASP A 84 9.10 20.94 -25.06
N LYS A 85 9.80 20.05 -25.77
CA LYS A 85 10.01 18.66 -25.34
C LYS A 85 10.66 18.57 -23.96
N TYR A 86 11.65 19.41 -23.69
CA TYR A 86 12.32 19.46 -22.40
C TYR A 86 11.37 19.91 -21.30
N LEU A 87 10.67 21.03 -21.47
CA LEU A 87 9.71 21.54 -20.50
C LEU A 87 8.59 20.53 -20.22
N ARG A 88 8.08 19.86 -21.26
CA ARG A 88 7.10 18.79 -21.13
C ARG A 88 7.65 17.61 -20.34
N SER A 89 8.85 17.14 -20.66
CA SER A 89 9.47 16.03 -19.92
C SER A 89 9.71 16.36 -18.44
N VAL A 90 10.07 17.61 -18.14
CA VAL A 90 10.25 18.10 -16.77
C VAL A 90 8.90 18.14 -16.03
N ALA A 91 7.83 18.56 -16.70
CA ALA A 91 6.48 18.54 -16.15
C ALA A 91 6.00 17.10 -15.87
N ASP A 92 6.18 16.20 -16.83
CA ASP A 92 5.82 14.78 -16.68
C ASP A 92 6.59 14.12 -15.52
N TYR A 93 7.88 14.44 -15.36
CA TYR A 93 8.70 13.96 -14.25
C TYR A 93 8.19 14.46 -12.89
N ARG A 94 7.80 15.73 -12.78
CA ARG A 94 7.22 16.28 -11.54
C ARG A 94 5.89 15.63 -11.20
N ASN A 95 5.01 15.44 -12.19
CA ASN A 95 3.74 14.74 -12.02
C ASN A 95 3.95 13.30 -11.54
N LEU A 96 4.94 12.60 -12.12
CA LEU A 96 5.32 11.25 -11.70
C LEU A 96 5.84 11.25 -10.27
N GLN A 97 6.73 12.18 -9.90
CA GLN A 97 7.23 12.27 -8.53
C GLN A 97 6.10 12.49 -7.52
N GLU A 98 5.16 13.38 -7.79
CA GLU A 98 4.00 13.61 -6.91
C GLU A 98 3.11 12.38 -6.81
N ARG A 99 2.84 11.72 -7.94
CA ARG A 99 2.06 10.49 -7.98
C ARG A 99 2.72 9.37 -7.17
N THR A 100 4.00 9.12 -7.39
CA THR A 100 4.76 8.10 -6.67
C THR A 100 4.82 8.40 -5.17
N LYS A 101 4.94 9.68 -4.76
CA LYS A 101 4.86 10.06 -3.34
C LYS A 101 3.51 9.68 -2.72
N ARG A 102 2.40 9.97 -3.40
CA ARG A 102 1.05 9.61 -2.94
C ARG A 102 0.86 8.09 -2.89
N GLU A 103 1.34 7.37 -3.90
CA GLU A 103 1.28 5.90 -3.95
C GLU A 103 2.10 5.27 -2.81
N ILE A 104 3.33 5.75 -2.57
CA ILE A 104 4.17 5.29 -1.45
C ILE A 104 3.49 5.56 -0.11
N GLN A 105 2.90 6.74 0.08
CA GLN A 105 2.19 7.07 1.31
C GLN A 105 1.00 6.13 1.51
N SER A 106 0.16 5.95 0.49
CA SER A 106 -0.97 5.01 0.55
C SER A 106 -0.54 3.56 0.79
N ALA A 107 0.59 3.13 0.20
CA ALA A 107 1.12 1.79 0.40
C ALA A 107 1.58 1.59 1.85
N LYS A 108 2.16 2.62 2.49
CA LYS A 108 2.54 2.58 3.91
C LYS A 108 1.30 2.54 4.81
N ASP A 109 0.34 3.43 4.57
CA ASP A 109 -0.85 3.57 5.40
C ASP A 109 -1.75 2.31 5.35
N PHE A 110 -1.71 1.56 4.23
CA PHE A 110 -2.52 0.36 4.01
C PHE A 110 -1.71 -0.95 3.90
N ALA A 111 -0.40 -0.94 4.24
CA ALA A 111 0.45 -2.13 4.17
C ALA A 111 -0.11 -3.31 5.00
N ILE A 112 -0.67 -2.99 6.17
CA ILE A 112 -1.20 -3.98 7.12
C ILE A 112 -2.63 -4.43 6.80
N GLN A 113 -3.24 -3.95 5.73
CA GLN A 113 -4.68 -4.18 5.46
C GLN A 113 -5.03 -5.67 5.37
N LYS A 114 -4.21 -6.49 4.71
CA LYS A 114 -4.46 -7.93 4.60
C LYS A 114 -4.36 -8.62 5.96
N PHE A 115 -3.31 -8.33 6.72
CA PHE A 115 -3.13 -8.86 8.07
C PHE A 115 -4.28 -8.45 9.00
N ALA A 116 -4.68 -7.18 8.94
CA ALA A 116 -5.80 -6.66 9.72
C ALA A 116 -7.12 -7.37 9.38
N LYS A 117 -7.35 -7.74 8.12
CA LYS A 117 -8.56 -8.45 7.69
C LYS A 117 -8.66 -9.83 8.37
N ASP A 118 -7.57 -10.58 8.36
CA ASP A 118 -7.49 -11.92 8.95
C ASP A 118 -7.57 -11.84 10.49
N LEU A 119 -6.98 -10.80 11.08
CA LEU A 119 -7.05 -10.56 12.53
C LEU A 119 -8.47 -10.18 12.98
N VAL A 120 -9.15 -9.31 12.23
CA VAL A 120 -10.54 -8.90 12.50
C VAL A 120 -11.50 -10.10 12.51
N GLU A 121 -11.30 -11.09 11.64
CA GLU A 121 -12.09 -12.33 11.67
C GLU A 121 -11.89 -13.13 12.96
N SER A 122 -10.65 -13.14 13.49
CA SER A 122 -10.35 -13.76 14.79
C SER A 122 -11.01 -13.00 15.95
N VAL A 123 -11.06 -11.65 15.88
CA VAL A 123 -11.76 -10.83 16.87
C VAL A 123 -13.26 -11.12 16.87
N ASP A 124 -13.88 -11.24 15.69
CA ASP A 124 -15.31 -11.59 15.58
C ASP A 124 -15.62 -12.97 16.20
N ASN A 125 -14.67 -13.91 16.13
CA ASN A 125 -14.83 -15.23 16.75
C ASN A 125 -14.75 -15.17 18.28
N LEU A 126 -13.88 -14.32 18.84
CA LEU A 126 -13.82 -14.07 20.28
C LEU A 126 -15.11 -13.43 20.78
N ASP A 127 -15.62 -12.43 20.04
CA ASP A 127 -16.93 -11.82 20.25
C ASP A 127 -18.06 -12.87 20.31
N ARG A 128 -18.07 -13.79 19.34
CA ARG A 128 -19.07 -14.86 19.26
C ARG A 128 -18.94 -15.83 20.44
N ALA A 129 -17.71 -16.13 20.86
CA ALA A 129 -17.46 -16.99 22.02
C ALA A 129 -17.98 -16.33 23.31
N LEU A 130 -17.75 -15.02 23.49
CA LEU A 130 -18.27 -14.25 24.62
C LEU A 130 -19.81 -14.20 24.62
N ALA A 131 -20.43 -14.02 23.45
CA ALA A 131 -21.89 -13.98 23.32
C ALA A 131 -22.57 -15.35 23.53
N MET A 132 -21.83 -16.46 23.47
CA MET A 132 -22.39 -17.80 23.67
C MET A 132 -22.64 -18.13 25.15
N VAL A 133 -22.01 -17.39 26.08
CA VAL A 133 -22.23 -17.56 27.52
C VAL A 133 -23.48 -16.77 27.91
N PRO A 134 -24.59 -17.42 28.32
CA PRO A 134 -25.80 -16.71 28.74
C PRO A 134 -25.54 -15.88 29.99
N GLU A 135 -26.13 -14.69 30.06
CA GLU A 135 -25.99 -13.80 31.22
C GLU A 135 -26.46 -14.45 32.53
N GLU A 136 -27.43 -15.36 32.45
CA GLU A 136 -27.92 -16.17 33.59
C GLU A 136 -26.81 -16.98 34.28
N LYS A 137 -25.79 -17.42 33.54
CA LYS A 137 -24.65 -18.18 34.07
C LYS A 137 -23.54 -17.28 34.60
N LEU A 138 -23.55 -16.00 34.24
CA LEU A 138 -22.58 -15.00 34.70
C LEU A 138 -22.97 -14.41 36.07
N THR A 139 -24.26 -14.41 36.40
CA THR A 139 -24.78 -13.99 37.72
C THR A 139 -25.55 -15.11 38.40
N PRO A 140 -24.87 -16.19 38.85
CA PRO A 140 -25.55 -17.32 39.47
C PRO A 140 -26.12 -16.94 40.85
N VAL A 141 -27.33 -17.42 41.13
CA VAL A 141 -27.96 -17.35 42.47
C VAL A 141 -27.22 -18.29 43.45
N GLU A 142 -26.65 -19.39 42.95
CA GLU A 142 -25.88 -20.37 43.72
C GLU A 142 -24.44 -20.47 43.19
N LYS A 143 -23.47 -20.10 44.03
CA LYS A 143 -22.04 -20.08 43.67
C LYS A 143 -21.41 -21.45 43.86
N ASN A 144 -21.54 -22.31 42.86
CA ASN A 144 -20.74 -23.54 42.75
C ASN A 144 -19.33 -23.21 42.23
N GLU A 145 -18.29 -23.96 42.64
CA GLU A 145 -16.89 -23.74 42.19
C GLU A 145 -16.77 -23.68 40.66
N HIS A 146 -17.44 -24.60 39.95
CA HIS A 146 -17.45 -24.63 38.49
C HIS A 146 -18.01 -23.36 37.84
N VAL A 147 -18.93 -22.65 38.51
CA VAL A 147 -19.49 -21.41 37.95
C VAL A 147 -18.52 -20.24 38.17
N GLN A 148 -17.78 -20.25 39.27
CA GLN A 148 -16.74 -19.24 39.53
C GLN A 148 -15.56 -19.37 38.55
N ASP A 149 -15.19 -20.59 38.17
CA ASP A 149 -14.18 -20.82 37.14
C ASP A 149 -14.62 -20.27 35.78
N LEU A 150 -15.90 -20.43 35.42
CA LEU A 150 -16.46 -19.90 34.18
C LEU A 150 -16.50 -18.37 34.16
N ILE A 151 -16.88 -17.73 35.28
CA ILE A 151 -16.88 -16.27 35.41
C ILE A 151 -15.45 -15.73 35.30
N SER A 152 -14.50 -16.35 35.99
CA SER A 152 -13.08 -15.97 35.94
C SER A 152 -12.50 -16.11 34.53
N LEU A 153 -12.88 -17.17 33.81
CA LEU A 153 -12.49 -17.36 32.41
C LEU A 153 -13.11 -16.27 31.51
N TYR A 154 -14.41 -16.00 31.66
CA TYR A 154 -15.10 -14.96 30.90
C TYR A 154 -14.46 -13.58 31.10
N ASP A 155 -14.16 -13.23 32.34
CA ASP A 155 -13.49 -11.97 32.69
C ASP A 155 -12.08 -11.89 32.09
N GLY A 156 -11.32 -12.99 32.14
CA GLY A 156 -10.01 -13.08 31.48
C GLY A 156 -10.07 -12.88 29.97
N LEU A 157 -11.08 -13.47 29.30
CA LEU A 157 -11.30 -13.26 27.86
C LEU A 157 -11.70 -11.81 27.57
N LYS A 158 -12.58 -11.22 28.37
CA LYS A 158 -13.02 -9.82 28.23
C LYS A 158 -11.87 -8.83 28.41
N MET A 159 -10.98 -9.08 29.37
CA MET A 159 -9.75 -8.29 29.54
C MET A 159 -8.84 -8.40 28.31
N THR A 160 -8.69 -9.60 27.77
CA THR A 160 -7.87 -9.85 26.57
C THR A 160 -8.46 -9.16 25.34
N GLU A 161 -9.79 -9.21 25.14
CA GLU A 161 -10.49 -8.45 24.11
C GLU A 161 -10.20 -6.96 24.28
N GLY A 162 -10.36 -6.41 25.48
CA GLY A 162 -10.10 -4.99 25.76
C GLY A 162 -8.68 -4.55 25.41
N ILE A 163 -7.66 -5.33 25.78
CA ILE A 163 -6.26 -5.06 25.42
C ILE A 163 -6.07 -5.11 23.91
N MET A 164 -6.67 -6.10 23.23
CA MET A 164 -6.58 -6.24 21.79
C MET A 164 -7.27 -5.08 21.06
N MET A 165 -8.41 -4.61 21.55
CA MET A 165 -9.08 -3.43 20.99
C MET A 165 -8.21 -2.17 21.12
N GLN A 166 -7.53 -1.99 22.25
CA GLN A 166 -6.59 -0.88 22.43
C GLN A 166 -5.37 -0.98 21.50
N THR A 167 -4.83 -2.18 21.25
CA THR A 167 -3.71 -2.33 20.30
C THR A 167 -4.15 -2.07 18.87
N LEU A 168 -5.34 -2.52 18.47
CA LEU A 168 -5.91 -2.23 17.14
C LEU A 168 -6.09 -0.72 16.92
N LEU A 169 -6.61 0.01 17.91
CA LEU A 169 -6.77 1.47 17.84
C LEU A 169 -5.42 2.19 17.63
N LYS A 170 -4.34 1.72 18.29
CA LYS A 170 -2.98 2.29 18.10
C LYS A 170 -2.46 2.14 16.66
N HIS A 171 -2.93 1.11 15.95
CA HIS A 171 -2.57 0.87 14.55
C HIS A 171 -3.58 1.48 13.55
N GLY A 172 -4.52 2.32 14.02
CA GLY A 172 -5.49 3.00 13.16
C GLY A 172 -6.67 2.14 12.73
N LEU A 173 -6.89 0.99 13.39
CA LEU A 173 -8.07 0.14 13.20
C LEU A 173 -9.16 0.57 14.18
N GLU A 174 -10.25 1.07 13.63
CA GLU A 174 -11.41 1.51 14.40
C GLU A 174 -12.61 0.62 14.08
N ARG A 175 -13.30 0.21 15.16
CA ARG A 175 -14.51 -0.60 15.10
C ARG A 175 -15.71 0.29 14.82
N ILE A 176 -16.49 -0.07 13.82
CA ILE A 176 -17.77 0.56 13.51
C ILE A 176 -18.86 -0.34 14.07
N ASN A 177 -19.43 0.06 15.20
CA ASN A 177 -20.55 -0.64 15.83
C ASN A 177 -21.71 0.32 15.97
N PRO A 178 -22.53 0.50 14.92
CA PRO A 178 -23.63 1.45 14.97
C PRO A 178 -24.60 1.02 16.05
N ALA A 179 -24.93 1.96 16.91
CA ALA A 179 -25.89 1.72 17.98
C ALA A 179 -27.28 1.52 17.38
N VAL A 180 -28.13 0.84 18.13
CA VAL A 180 -29.56 0.83 17.84
C VAL A 180 -30.04 2.29 17.84
N GLU A 181 -30.78 2.69 16.81
CA GLU A 181 -31.26 4.08 16.57
C GLU A 181 -30.29 5.06 15.89
N GLU A 182 -29.12 4.59 15.43
CA GLU A 182 -28.23 5.43 14.61
C GLU A 182 -28.73 5.52 13.15
N LYS A 183 -28.51 6.68 12.52
CA LYS A 183 -28.89 6.90 11.12
C LYS A 183 -28.02 6.03 10.20
N PHE A 184 -28.63 5.42 9.19
CA PHE A 184 -27.92 4.58 8.25
C PHE A 184 -27.00 5.39 7.32
N ASP A 185 -25.69 5.08 7.35
CA ASP A 185 -24.69 5.66 6.44
C ASP A 185 -24.20 4.64 5.40
N PRO A 186 -24.51 4.83 4.10
CA PRO A 186 -24.12 3.89 3.04
C PRO A 186 -22.61 3.70 2.85
N ASN A 187 -21.78 4.65 3.32
CA ASN A 187 -20.32 4.57 3.20
C ASN A 187 -19.69 3.54 4.16
N PHE A 188 -20.38 3.25 5.27
CA PHE A 188 -19.86 2.46 6.39
C PHE A 188 -20.74 1.24 6.73
N MET A 189 -21.99 1.24 6.27
CA MET A 189 -23.00 0.25 6.62
C MET A 189 -23.58 -0.42 5.37
N GLU A 190 -23.82 -1.71 5.48
CA GLU A 190 -24.49 -2.55 4.50
C GLU A 190 -25.83 -3.01 5.07
N ALA A 191 -26.93 -2.59 4.44
CA ALA A 191 -28.28 -2.98 4.84
C ALA A 191 -28.61 -4.38 4.32
N MET A 192 -28.63 -5.38 5.22
CA MET A 192 -28.86 -6.77 4.84
C MET A 192 -30.35 -7.11 4.73
N PHE A 193 -31.19 -6.50 5.57
CA PHE A 193 -32.64 -6.63 5.48
C PHE A 193 -33.34 -5.37 6.00
N MET A 194 -34.59 -5.20 5.58
CA MET A 194 -35.48 -4.15 6.07
C MET A 194 -36.64 -4.79 6.84
N SER A 195 -36.96 -4.27 8.01
CA SER A 195 -38.09 -4.74 8.82
C SER A 195 -38.87 -3.56 9.40
N PRO A 196 -40.21 -3.64 9.45
CA PRO A 196 -40.99 -2.65 10.17
C PRO A 196 -40.74 -2.80 11.68
N MET A 197 -40.54 -1.68 12.37
CA MET A 197 -40.43 -1.63 13.83
C MET A 197 -41.25 -0.43 14.33
N ALA A 198 -42.36 -0.71 15.00
CA ALA A 198 -43.24 0.32 15.52
C ALA A 198 -42.49 1.21 16.53
N GLY A 199 -42.43 2.51 16.24
CA GLY A 199 -41.82 3.51 17.13
C GLY A 199 -40.43 4.00 16.75
N LYS A 200 -39.83 3.53 15.64
CA LYS A 200 -38.53 4.04 15.14
C LYS A 200 -38.65 4.70 13.78
N GLU A 201 -37.81 5.69 13.53
CA GLU A 201 -37.77 6.42 12.26
C GLU A 201 -37.26 5.54 11.10
N ASP A 202 -37.76 5.80 9.90
CA ASP A 202 -37.30 5.13 8.69
C ASP A 202 -35.83 5.42 8.40
N ASN A 203 -35.12 4.45 7.78
CA ASN A 203 -33.69 4.51 7.48
C ASN A 203 -32.78 4.56 8.72
N THR A 204 -33.27 4.01 9.83
CA THR A 204 -32.52 3.89 11.08
C THR A 204 -32.02 2.46 11.28
N VAL A 205 -30.85 2.30 11.90
CA VAL A 205 -30.29 0.99 12.24
C VAL A 205 -31.09 0.34 13.37
N MET A 206 -31.64 -0.83 13.08
CA MET A 206 -32.41 -1.66 14.01
C MET A 206 -31.50 -2.60 14.82
N LEU A 207 -30.65 -3.34 14.10
CA LEU A 207 -29.80 -4.40 14.65
C LEU A 207 -28.51 -4.50 13.85
N THR A 208 -27.37 -4.55 14.54
CA THR A 208 -26.07 -4.84 13.93
C THR A 208 -25.77 -6.33 14.06
N GLN A 209 -25.77 -7.04 12.94
CA GLN A 209 -25.46 -8.48 12.91
C GLN A 209 -23.95 -8.73 12.90
N ARG A 210 -23.23 -7.93 12.12
CA ARG A 210 -21.77 -8.01 12.03
C ARG A 210 -21.18 -6.62 12.09
N LYS A 211 -20.23 -6.43 13.01
CA LYS A 211 -19.57 -5.15 13.24
C LYS A 211 -18.67 -4.79 12.05
N GLY A 212 -18.62 -3.51 11.70
CA GLY A 212 -17.76 -2.98 10.64
C GLY A 212 -16.37 -2.59 11.15
N TRP A 213 -15.42 -2.40 10.24
CA TRP A 213 -14.06 -1.97 10.56
C TRP A 213 -13.52 -0.99 9.51
N LYS A 214 -12.85 0.06 9.98
CA LYS A 214 -12.11 1.01 9.15
C LYS A 214 -10.63 1.05 9.54
N LEU A 215 -9.78 1.27 8.56
CA LEU A 215 -8.33 1.44 8.71
C LEU A 215 -7.97 2.82 8.17
N ASN A 216 -7.40 3.70 9.00
CA ASN A 216 -6.93 5.03 8.59
C ASN A 216 -7.96 5.81 7.71
N GLY A 217 -9.23 5.77 8.11
CA GLY A 217 -10.35 6.42 7.40
C GLY A 217 -10.94 5.65 6.21
N ARG A 218 -10.31 4.56 5.76
CA ARG A 218 -10.84 3.70 4.69
C ARG A 218 -11.62 2.52 5.26
N THR A 219 -12.85 2.32 4.78
CA THR A 219 -13.67 1.15 5.15
C THR A 219 -13.02 -0.13 4.61
N MET A 220 -12.68 -1.06 5.50
CA MET A 220 -12.22 -2.40 5.11
C MET A 220 -13.38 -3.36 4.95
N ARG A 221 -14.31 -3.31 5.91
CA ARG A 221 -15.54 -4.11 5.96
C ARG A 221 -16.66 -3.25 6.50
N ALA A 222 -17.77 -3.16 5.76
CA ALA A 222 -18.96 -2.47 6.22
C ALA A 222 -19.63 -3.22 7.39
N ALA A 223 -20.30 -2.48 8.26
CA ALA A 223 -21.15 -3.08 9.28
C ALA A 223 -22.43 -3.63 8.64
N GLN A 224 -22.76 -4.89 8.90
CA GLN A 224 -23.98 -5.50 8.38
C GLN A 224 -25.11 -5.22 9.34
N VAL A 225 -26.11 -4.46 8.88
CA VAL A 225 -27.20 -3.94 9.71
C VAL A 225 -28.56 -4.28 9.12
N GLY A 226 -29.55 -4.46 10.00
CA GLY A 226 -30.97 -4.40 9.65
C GLY A 226 -31.45 -2.96 9.75
N VAL A 227 -32.18 -2.48 8.74
CA VAL A 227 -32.68 -1.09 8.69
C VAL A 227 -34.20 -1.06 8.88
N VAL A 228 -34.71 -0.06 9.60
CA VAL A 228 -36.14 0.14 9.77
C VAL A 228 -36.74 0.74 8.49
N ARG A 229 -37.80 0.11 8.02
CA ARG A 229 -38.69 0.66 6.99
C ARG A 229 -40.12 0.46 7.45
N ASN A 230 -40.76 1.55 7.86
CA ASN A 230 -42.19 1.54 8.12
C ASN A 230 -42.90 1.63 6.76
N ASN A 231 -43.89 0.76 6.57
CA ASN A 231 -44.72 0.74 5.36
C ASN A 231 -45.79 1.83 5.43
#